data_AF-A0A925UJQ1-F1
#
_entry.id   AF-A0A925UJQ1-F1
#
_cell.length_a   1.000
_cell.length_b   1.000
_cell.length_c   1.000
_cell.angle_alpha   90.00
_cell.angle_beta   90.00
_cell.angle_gamma   90.00
#
_symmetry.space_group_name_H-M   'P 1'
#
loop_
_entity.id
_entity.type
_entity.pdbx_description
1 polymer ?
#
loop_
_entity_poly.entity_id
_entity_poly.type
_entity_poly.pdbx_seq_one_letter_code
_entity_poly.pdbx_strand_id
1 'polypeptide(L)'
;MLKKMSSSMSVIFLISSLLTVNVHAASGAAVNSGITFYKDANYSGTAVTLGVGDYTMNQMNAAGIPNDWMSSLVIPKGYLVEVYDNDNFTGTKWTYISNLSYVGADCNDKMSSFKILAAMFYIDANYGGTSVALQPGSYTMAQMNAAGIPNDWMSSLKVPKGWTVEVYQHHDFTGTKWTYTSDSPLISSDANNQMSSVKIYNSTPTTIGDWSNFQTPTVVFQDQAQGLEGSSIFQAAIPNVEKMMQ
;
A
#
# COMPACT_ATOMS: atom_id res chain seq x y z
N MET A 1 41.77 -3.41 69.78
CA MET A 1 42.34 -3.39 68.42
C MET A 1 42.28 -4.81 67.88
N LEU A 2 41.24 -5.16 67.10
CA LEU A 2 41.28 -6.27 66.13
C LEU A 2 40.12 -6.07 65.15
N LYS A 3 40.51 -6.03 63.87
CA LYS A 3 39.71 -5.70 62.68
C LYS A 3 39.51 -7.01 61.93
N LYS A 4 38.28 -7.32 61.47
CA LYS A 4 37.99 -7.81 60.11
C LYS A 4 36.52 -8.26 59.96
N MET A 5 35.93 -7.73 58.89
CA MET A 5 34.72 -8.23 58.24
C MET A 5 34.97 -9.63 57.66
N SER A 6 33.96 -10.50 57.67
CA SER A 6 33.87 -11.70 56.83
C SER A 6 32.41 -11.95 56.42
N SER A 7 32.28 -12.58 55.26
CA SER A 7 31.14 -12.59 54.34
C SER A 7 30.31 -13.88 54.44
N SER A 8 29.03 -13.75 54.03
CA SER A 8 28.11 -14.75 53.45
C SER A 8 27.39 -15.76 54.35
N MET A 9 26.04 -15.73 54.30
CA MET A 9 25.27 -16.90 53.88
C MET A 9 23.89 -16.51 53.32
N SER A 10 23.64 -17.02 52.12
CA SER A 10 22.45 -16.86 51.28
C SER A 10 21.18 -17.42 51.92
N VAL A 11 20.03 -16.84 51.58
CA VAL A 11 18.78 -17.60 51.49
C VAL A 11 18.21 -17.40 50.09
N ILE A 12 18.36 -18.45 49.30
CA ILE A 12 17.76 -18.65 47.98
C ILE A 12 16.29 -19.03 48.22
N PHE A 13 15.35 -18.31 47.63
CA PHE A 13 14.01 -18.85 47.35
C PHE A 13 13.79 -18.83 45.84
N LEU A 14 14.03 -19.99 45.24
CA LEU A 14 13.51 -20.37 43.94
C LEU A 14 12.04 -20.77 44.12
N ILE A 15 11.12 -20.11 43.41
CA ILE A 15 10.02 -20.84 42.80
C ILE A 15 9.65 -20.21 41.46
N SER A 16 9.88 -21.04 40.45
CA SER A 16 9.49 -20.95 39.06
C SER A 16 7.97 -20.88 38.89
N SER A 17 7.50 -20.06 37.94
CA SER A 17 6.44 -20.48 37.04
C SER A 17 6.64 -19.83 35.67
N LEU A 18 7.25 -20.62 34.78
CA LEU A 18 6.98 -20.74 33.33
C LEU A 18 5.47 -20.51 33.01
N LEU A 19 5.00 -20.12 31.82
CA LEU A 19 5.56 -19.74 30.52
C LEU A 19 4.31 -19.29 29.72
N THR A 20 4.33 -18.20 28.97
CA THR A 20 3.55 -18.13 27.73
C THR A 20 4.53 -17.97 26.59
N VAL A 21 4.63 -19.03 25.80
CA VAL A 21 5.34 -19.02 24.52
C VAL A 21 4.45 -18.27 23.56
N ASN A 22 4.82 -17.04 23.21
CA ASN A 22 4.36 -16.49 21.94
C ASN A 22 5.30 -17.07 20.88
N VAL A 23 4.89 -18.20 20.31
CA VAL A 23 5.42 -18.71 19.05
C VAL A 23 5.03 -17.71 17.96
N HIS A 24 5.89 -16.74 17.69
CA HIS A 24 5.94 -16.15 16.35
C HIS A 24 6.96 -16.96 15.56
N ALA A 25 6.47 -18.05 14.97
CA ALA A 25 7.21 -18.68 13.89
C ALA A 25 7.28 -17.69 12.72
N ALA A 26 8.44 -17.09 12.52
CA ALA A 26 8.93 -16.61 11.25
C ALA A 26 10.46 -16.66 11.29
N SER A 27 11.02 -17.84 11.03
CA SER A 27 12.43 -17.99 10.70
C SER A 27 12.68 -17.31 9.35
N GLY A 28 13.21 -16.10 9.44
CA GLY A 28 13.57 -15.25 8.32
C GLY A 28 13.67 -13.84 8.85
N ALA A 29 14.83 -13.45 9.39
CA ALA A 29 15.07 -12.07 9.78
C ALA A 29 15.04 -11.21 8.51
N ALA A 30 13.85 -10.71 8.16
CA ALA A 30 13.71 -9.63 7.22
C ALA A 30 14.49 -8.45 7.81
N VAL A 31 15.51 -7.99 7.10
CA VAL A 31 16.03 -6.63 7.29
C VAL A 31 14.81 -5.73 7.34
N ASN A 32 14.70 -4.90 8.38
CA ASN A 32 13.56 -4.03 8.61
C ASN A 32 13.52 -2.93 7.53
N SER A 33 13.16 -3.32 6.30
CA SER A 33 12.93 -2.47 5.15
C SER A 33 11.51 -1.94 5.27
N GLY A 34 11.38 -0.86 6.02
CA GLY A 34 10.12 -0.22 6.32
C GLY A 34 10.17 1.28 6.12
N ILE A 35 9.01 1.94 6.22
CA ILE A 35 8.93 3.40 6.26
C ILE A 35 9.24 3.85 7.68
N THR A 36 10.07 4.88 7.80
CA THR A 36 10.39 5.52 9.09
C THR A 36 9.60 6.80 9.24
N PHE A 37 8.79 6.89 10.28
CA PHE A 37 8.04 8.09 10.67
C PHE A 37 8.76 8.81 11.80
N TYR A 38 8.71 10.14 11.77
CA TYR A 38 9.36 10.99 12.76
C TYR A 38 8.33 11.92 13.40
N LYS A 39 8.50 12.16 14.72
CA LYS A 39 7.69 13.14 15.45
C LYS A 39 7.84 14.49 14.78
N ASP A 40 9.06 14.97 14.67
CA ASP A 40 9.31 16.35 14.28
C ASP A 40 9.68 16.45 12.79
N ALA A 41 9.58 17.67 12.26
CA ALA A 41 10.04 17.95 10.91
C ALA A 41 11.56 17.71 10.77
N ASN A 42 12.02 17.62 9.52
CA ASN A 42 13.41 17.40 9.12
C ASN A 42 14.02 16.09 9.66
N TYR A 43 13.22 15.03 9.73
CA TYR A 43 13.64 13.69 10.15
C TYR A 43 14.22 13.69 11.58
N SER A 44 13.58 14.44 12.48
CA SER A 44 14.07 14.64 13.85
C SER A 44 13.04 14.20 14.90
N GLY A 45 13.46 14.25 16.17
CA GLY A 45 12.66 13.73 17.27
C GLY A 45 12.66 12.21 17.36
N THR A 46 11.63 11.65 18.00
CA THR A 46 11.46 10.20 18.09
C THR A 46 11.09 9.62 16.72
N ALA A 47 11.61 8.43 16.40
CA ALA A 47 11.40 7.77 15.12
C ALA A 47 10.92 6.33 15.31
N VAL A 48 10.02 5.87 14.42
CA VAL A 48 9.51 4.50 14.39
C VAL A 48 9.55 3.98 12.95
N THR A 49 10.12 2.79 12.75
CA THR A 49 10.18 2.12 11.44
C THR A 49 9.25 0.92 11.40
N LEU A 50 8.38 0.86 10.40
CA LEU A 50 7.38 -0.20 10.23
C LEU A 50 7.37 -0.73 8.80
N GLY A 51 7.18 -2.03 8.64
CA GLY A 51 7.07 -2.68 7.33
C GLY A 51 5.67 -2.55 6.71
N VAL A 52 5.48 -3.18 5.55
CA VAL A 52 4.17 -3.29 4.87
C VAL A 52 3.09 -3.78 5.84
N GLY A 53 1.94 -3.12 5.81
CA GLY A 53 0.81 -3.45 6.67
C GLY A 53 -0.20 -2.33 6.80
N ASP A 54 -1.32 -2.66 7.43
CA ASP A 54 -2.42 -1.78 7.75
C ASP A 54 -2.38 -1.46 9.25
N TYR A 55 -2.31 -0.19 9.60
CA TYR A 55 -2.14 0.29 10.97
C TYR A 55 -3.28 1.24 11.35
N THR A 56 -4.25 0.71 12.09
CA THR A 56 -5.27 1.48 12.83
C THR A 56 -4.63 2.22 14.01
N MET A 57 -5.34 3.19 14.60
CA MET A 57 -4.87 3.97 15.76
C MET A 57 -4.36 3.08 16.89
N ASN A 58 -5.03 1.96 17.18
CA ASN A 58 -4.60 1.02 18.20
C ASN A 58 -3.25 0.36 17.86
N GLN A 59 -3.06 -0.02 16.59
CA GLN A 59 -1.80 -0.62 16.13
C GLN A 59 -0.67 0.41 16.08
N MET A 60 -0.97 1.64 15.68
CA MET A 60 -0.02 2.76 15.71
C MET A 60 0.48 3.03 17.13
N ASN A 61 -0.45 3.19 18.08
CA ASN A 61 -0.11 3.41 19.50
C ASN A 61 0.73 2.25 20.06
N ALA A 62 0.38 1.00 19.75
CA ALA A 62 1.15 -0.17 20.16
C ALA A 62 2.57 -0.20 19.56
N ALA A 63 2.74 0.36 18.36
CA ALA A 63 4.04 0.53 17.70
C ALA A 63 4.82 1.77 18.17
N GLY A 64 4.26 2.58 19.08
CA GLY A 64 4.90 3.79 19.59
C GLY A 64 4.71 5.03 18.70
N ILE A 65 3.69 5.04 17.83
CA ILE A 65 3.29 6.21 17.03
C ILE A 65 1.96 6.74 17.60
N PRO A 66 1.97 7.82 18.41
CA PRO A 66 0.75 8.45 18.91
C PRO A 66 -0.16 9.00 17.79
N ASN A 67 -1.42 9.28 18.14
CA ASN A 67 -2.32 10.05 17.29
C ASN A 67 -1.76 11.44 17.00
N ASP A 68 -2.07 12.01 15.83
CA ASP A 68 -1.78 13.42 15.52
C ASP A 68 -0.30 13.77 15.75
N TRP A 69 0.58 12.87 15.33
CA TRP A 69 1.97 12.89 15.80
C TRP A 69 3.01 13.14 14.71
N MET A 70 2.75 12.70 13.48
CA MET A 70 3.78 12.61 12.44
C MET A 70 3.97 13.96 11.71
N SER A 71 5.23 14.40 11.61
CA SER A 71 5.61 15.61 10.84
C SER A 71 6.54 15.32 9.66
N SER A 72 7.31 14.23 9.68
CA SER A 72 8.20 13.86 8.57
C SER A 72 8.39 12.35 8.45
N LEU A 73 8.85 11.89 7.27
CA LEU A 73 9.04 10.46 7.01
C LEU A 73 10.10 10.17 5.94
N VAL A 74 10.75 9.01 6.08
CA VAL A 74 11.66 8.43 5.10
C VAL A 74 11.00 7.19 4.49
N ILE A 75 10.88 7.18 3.17
CA ILE A 75 10.26 6.12 2.38
C ILE A 75 11.33 5.46 1.51
N PRO A 76 11.71 4.21 1.79
CA PRO A 76 12.60 3.46 0.90
C PRO A 76 11.99 3.31 -0.49
N LYS A 77 12.84 3.25 -1.52
CA LYS A 77 12.40 3.05 -2.90
C LYS A 77 11.55 1.78 -3.01
N GLY A 78 10.42 1.87 -3.72
CA GLY A 78 9.51 0.74 -3.93
C GLY A 78 8.38 0.63 -2.90
N TYR A 79 8.34 1.51 -1.90
CA TYR A 79 7.26 1.61 -0.94
C TYR A 79 6.44 2.88 -1.17
N LEU A 80 5.18 2.84 -0.77
CA LEU A 80 4.38 4.04 -0.55
C LEU A 80 3.58 3.91 0.75
N VAL A 81 3.12 5.05 1.26
CA VAL A 81 2.21 5.10 2.40
C VAL A 81 0.95 5.89 2.04
N GLU A 82 -0.20 5.36 2.45
CA GLU A 82 -1.46 6.10 2.51
C GLU A 82 -1.72 6.48 3.97
N VAL A 83 -1.84 7.78 4.24
CA VAL A 83 -2.06 8.37 5.56
C VAL A 83 -3.47 8.92 5.64
N TYR A 84 -4.16 8.69 6.76
CA TYR A 84 -5.55 9.08 6.98
C TYR A 84 -5.68 9.93 8.24
N ASP A 85 -6.52 10.97 8.19
CA ASP A 85 -6.78 11.84 9.36
C ASP A 85 -7.74 11.25 10.39
N ASN A 86 -8.49 10.21 10.02
CA ASN A 86 -9.33 9.45 10.93
C ASN A 86 -8.84 8.00 11.06
N ASP A 87 -9.28 7.33 12.12
CA ASP A 87 -9.00 5.91 12.32
C ASP A 87 -9.71 5.02 11.27
N ASN A 88 -9.30 3.76 11.17
CA ASN A 88 -9.85 2.74 10.29
C ASN A 88 -9.84 3.13 8.80
N PHE A 89 -8.82 3.89 8.39
CA PHE A 89 -8.56 4.29 7.00
C PHE A 89 -9.70 5.13 6.40
N THR A 90 -10.24 6.05 7.20
CA THR A 90 -11.34 6.95 6.81
C THR A 90 -10.90 8.41 6.82
N GLY A 91 -11.76 9.31 6.34
CA GLY A 91 -11.47 10.75 6.29
C GLY A 91 -10.59 11.17 5.12
N THR A 92 -9.83 12.24 5.30
CA THR A 92 -8.89 12.76 4.29
C THR A 92 -7.72 11.79 4.15
N LYS A 93 -7.36 11.48 2.90
CA LYS A 93 -6.24 10.61 2.56
C LYS A 93 -5.14 11.39 1.87
N TRP A 94 -3.90 11.23 2.34
CA TRP A 94 -2.69 11.64 1.66
C TRP A 94 -1.86 10.42 1.24
N THR A 95 -1.22 10.49 0.08
CA THR A 95 -0.34 9.41 -0.40
C THR A 95 1.07 9.95 -0.62
N TYR A 96 2.07 9.26 -0.07
CA TYR A 96 3.47 9.63 -0.18
C TYR A 96 4.30 8.47 -0.74
N ILE A 97 5.19 8.77 -1.68
CA ILE A 97 6.01 7.80 -2.43
C ILE A 97 7.52 8.08 -2.34
N SER A 98 7.91 9.09 -1.57
CA SER A 98 9.30 9.51 -1.39
C SER A 98 9.47 10.19 -0.03
N ASN A 99 10.72 10.35 0.39
CA ASN A 99 11.08 11.06 1.61
C ASN A 99 10.48 12.48 1.63
N LEU A 100 10.00 12.89 2.80
CA LEU A 100 9.49 14.22 3.04
C LEU A 100 10.03 14.72 4.38
N SER A 101 10.85 15.78 4.34
CA SER A 101 11.31 16.47 5.54
C SER A 101 10.17 17.21 6.24
N TYR A 102 9.04 17.41 5.55
CA TYR A 102 7.81 17.90 6.14
C TYR A 102 6.62 17.41 5.31
N VAL A 103 5.59 16.87 5.95
CA VAL A 103 4.42 16.30 5.26
C VAL A 103 3.40 17.32 4.76
N GLY A 104 3.64 18.60 5.06
CA GLY A 104 2.76 19.71 4.70
C GLY A 104 1.75 20.04 5.80
N ALA A 105 1.31 21.29 5.82
CA ALA A 105 0.43 21.82 6.87
C ALA A 105 -0.91 21.07 6.97
N ASP A 106 -1.40 20.51 5.86
CA ASP A 106 -2.67 19.81 5.84
C ASP A 106 -2.62 18.46 6.55
N CYS A 107 -1.48 17.76 6.54
CA CYS A 107 -1.31 16.41 7.09
C CYS A 107 -0.53 16.40 8.42
N ASN A 108 0.32 17.40 8.65
CA ASN A 108 1.17 17.47 9.83
C ASN A 108 0.37 17.36 11.12
N ASP A 109 0.78 16.43 11.99
CA ASP A 109 0.11 16.17 13.27
C ASP A 109 -1.40 15.87 13.11
N LYS A 110 -1.78 15.14 12.06
CA LYS A 110 -3.18 14.68 11.87
C LYS A 110 -3.33 13.19 11.61
N MET A 111 -2.24 12.45 11.48
CA MET A 111 -2.28 11.03 11.16
C MET A 111 -2.95 10.22 12.28
N SER A 112 -4.04 9.53 11.96
CA SER A 112 -4.81 8.69 12.88
C SER A 112 -4.90 7.22 12.44
N SER A 113 -4.64 6.93 11.15
CA SER A 113 -4.37 5.58 10.65
C SER A 113 -3.54 5.65 9.36
N PHE A 114 -2.84 4.56 9.00
CA PHE A 114 -2.09 4.51 7.74
C PHE A 114 -1.90 3.10 7.20
N LYS A 115 -1.57 3.02 5.90
CA LYS A 115 -1.23 1.78 5.20
C LYS A 115 0.13 1.92 4.54
N ILE A 116 1.03 0.99 4.81
CA ILE A 116 2.31 0.87 4.10
C ILE A 116 2.13 -0.20 3.03
N LEU A 117 2.33 0.17 1.77
CA LEU A 117 1.98 -0.66 0.62
C LEU A 117 3.19 -0.81 -0.32
N ALA A 118 3.38 -2.04 -0.79
CA ALA A 118 4.29 -2.40 -1.88
C ALA A 118 3.87 -3.77 -2.44
N ALA A 119 4.08 -4.00 -3.73
CA ALA A 119 4.11 -5.34 -4.27
C ALA A 119 5.45 -5.97 -3.89
N MET A 120 5.42 -7.09 -3.18
CA MET A 120 6.62 -7.76 -2.69
C MET A 120 6.89 -9.00 -3.55
N PHE A 121 8.07 -9.09 -4.16
CA PHE A 121 8.50 -10.22 -4.99
C PHE A 121 9.60 -10.98 -4.26
N TYR A 122 9.51 -12.31 -4.26
CA TYR A 122 10.40 -13.20 -3.51
C TYR A 122 11.06 -14.23 -4.42
N ILE A 123 12.33 -14.55 -4.16
CA ILE A 123 13.07 -15.59 -4.89
C ILE A 123 12.50 -16.97 -4.64
N ASP A 124 12.13 -17.27 -3.40
CA ASP A 124 11.67 -18.59 -3.01
C ASP A 124 10.14 -18.61 -2.88
N ALA A 125 9.57 -19.82 -2.93
CA ALA A 125 8.19 -20.04 -2.57
C ALA A 125 7.91 -19.69 -1.09
N ASN A 126 6.63 -19.56 -0.75
CA ASN A 126 6.11 -19.22 0.57
C ASN A 126 6.69 -17.92 1.15
N TYR A 127 6.96 -16.94 0.28
CA TYR A 127 7.52 -15.63 0.65
C TYR A 127 8.89 -15.74 1.32
N GLY A 128 9.66 -16.78 0.96
CA GLY A 128 10.99 -17.04 1.48
C GLY A 128 12.09 -16.31 0.73
N GLY A 129 13.30 -16.35 1.30
CA GLY A 129 14.51 -15.83 0.67
C GLY A 129 14.54 -14.31 0.55
N THR A 130 15.38 -13.82 -0.37
CA THR A 130 15.49 -12.39 -0.69
C THR A 130 14.17 -11.86 -1.26
N SER A 131 13.79 -10.65 -0.82
CA SER A 131 12.59 -9.97 -1.29
C SER A 131 12.90 -8.57 -1.82
N VAL A 132 12.15 -8.12 -2.82
CA VAL A 132 12.19 -6.75 -3.33
C VAL A 132 10.80 -6.14 -3.36
N ALA A 133 10.69 -4.89 -2.93
CA ALA A 133 9.48 -4.09 -2.97
C ALA A 133 9.43 -3.25 -4.24
N LEU A 134 8.30 -3.24 -4.94
CA LEU A 134 8.00 -2.29 -6.00
C LEU A 134 6.66 -1.60 -5.72
N GLN A 135 6.63 -0.30 -5.99
CA GLN A 135 5.41 0.51 -5.95
C GLN A 135 4.71 0.45 -7.32
N PRO A 136 3.52 1.05 -7.50
CA PRO A 136 2.87 1.13 -8.79
C PRO A 136 3.76 1.77 -9.85
N GLY A 137 3.76 1.21 -11.06
CA GLY A 137 4.66 1.60 -12.12
C GLY A 137 4.81 0.53 -13.19
N SER A 138 5.62 0.83 -14.22
CA SER A 138 6.00 -0.11 -15.27
C SER A 138 7.50 -0.29 -15.22
N TYR A 139 7.96 -1.52 -15.10
CA TYR A 139 9.35 -1.87 -14.89
C TYR A 139 9.83 -2.80 -16.00
N THR A 140 10.74 -2.30 -16.84
CA THR A 140 11.47 -3.13 -17.81
C THR A 140 12.50 -4.01 -17.10
N MET A 141 13.04 -5.01 -17.80
CA MET A 141 14.08 -5.91 -17.26
C MET A 141 15.27 -5.13 -16.65
N ALA A 142 15.70 -4.05 -17.30
CA ALA A 142 16.78 -3.23 -16.79
C ALA A 142 16.43 -2.52 -15.46
N GLN A 143 15.20 -2.02 -15.35
CA GLN A 143 14.72 -1.36 -14.12
C GLN A 143 14.51 -2.36 -12.98
N MET A 144 14.07 -3.58 -13.31
CA MET A 144 13.95 -4.68 -12.35
C MET A 144 15.30 -5.12 -11.82
N ASN A 145 16.28 -5.37 -12.70
CA ASN A 145 17.65 -5.68 -12.30
C ASN A 145 18.25 -4.57 -11.41
N ALA A 146 18.02 -3.29 -11.75
CA ALA A 146 18.47 -2.16 -10.95
C ALA A 146 17.74 -2.02 -9.60
N ALA A 147 16.54 -2.58 -9.47
CA ALA A 147 15.81 -2.70 -8.20
C ALA A 147 16.24 -3.95 -7.40
N GLY A 148 17.08 -4.82 -7.97
CA GLY A 148 17.54 -6.05 -7.33
C GLY A 148 16.68 -7.28 -7.62
N ILE A 149 15.84 -7.25 -8.67
CA ILE A 149 15.06 -8.39 -9.15
C ILE A 149 15.71 -8.92 -10.44
N PRO A 150 16.48 -10.03 -10.37
CA PRO A 150 17.04 -10.68 -11.55
C PRO A 150 15.97 -11.17 -12.53
N ASN A 151 16.38 -11.43 -13.76
CA ASN A 151 15.56 -12.12 -14.76
C ASN A 151 15.19 -13.54 -14.28
N ASP A 152 13.98 -14.01 -14.59
CA ASP A 152 13.56 -15.39 -14.37
C ASP A 152 13.73 -15.85 -12.91
N TRP A 153 13.34 -14.98 -11.98
CA TRP A 153 13.75 -15.11 -10.57
C TRP A 153 12.60 -15.31 -9.57
N MET A 154 11.41 -14.81 -9.87
CA MET A 154 10.35 -14.77 -8.86
C MET A 154 9.60 -16.09 -8.73
N SER A 155 9.46 -16.57 -7.48
CA SER A 155 8.74 -17.80 -7.13
C SER A 155 7.58 -17.62 -6.15
N SER A 156 7.43 -16.43 -5.55
CA SER A 156 6.21 -16.03 -4.86
C SER A 156 6.07 -14.50 -4.81
N LEU A 157 4.84 -14.00 -4.62
CA LEU A 157 4.60 -12.56 -4.47
C LEU A 157 3.47 -12.25 -3.48
N LYS A 158 3.56 -11.08 -2.84
CA LYS A 158 2.44 -10.47 -2.11
C LYS A 158 1.93 -9.26 -2.87
N VAL A 159 0.61 -9.16 -2.99
CA VAL A 159 -0.07 -8.10 -3.73
C VAL A 159 -1.00 -7.35 -2.77
N PRO A 160 -0.79 -6.04 -2.55
CA PRO A 160 -1.70 -5.26 -1.74
C PRO A 160 -3.15 -5.37 -2.22
N LYS A 161 -4.09 -5.40 -1.28
CA LYS A 161 -5.52 -5.51 -1.61
C LYS A 161 -5.94 -4.37 -2.54
N GLY A 162 -6.56 -4.73 -3.66
CA GLY A 162 -7.01 -3.78 -4.68
C GLY A 162 -5.93 -3.35 -5.68
N TRP A 163 -4.72 -3.92 -5.62
CA TRP A 163 -3.70 -3.74 -6.65
C TRP A 163 -3.76 -4.86 -7.69
N THR A 164 -3.16 -4.60 -8.84
CA THR A 164 -2.92 -5.60 -9.89
C THR A 164 -1.47 -5.61 -10.30
N VAL A 165 -0.88 -6.80 -10.34
CA VAL A 165 0.48 -7.04 -10.83
C VAL A 165 0.37 -7.88 -12.10
N GLU A 166 0.77 -7.29 -13.23
CA GLU A 166 0.90 -7.97 -14.51
C GLU A 166 2.37 -8.33 -14.75
N VAL A 167 2.66 -9.62 -14.72
CA VAL A 167 3.99 -10.21 -14.95
C VAL A 167 4.09 -10.66 -16.40
N TYR A 168 5.21 -10.36 -17.05
CA TYR A 168 5.45 -10.69 -18.45
C TYR A 168 6.68 -11.56 -18.62
N GLN A 169 6.56 -12.56 -19.50
CA GLN A 169 7.61 -13.53 -19.80
C GLN A 169 8.86 -12.92 -20.44
N HIS A 170 8.69 -11.81 -21.17
CA HIS A 170 9.78 -11.18 -21.89
C HIS A 170 9.92 -9.71 -21.48
N HIS A 171 11.03 -9.11 -21.87
CA HIS A 171 11.28 -7.69 -21.65
C HIS A 171 10.24 -6.84 -22.40
N ASP A 172 10.14 -5.57 -21.99
CA ASP A 172 9.27 -4.55 -22.58
C ASP A 172 7.80 -4.98 -22.69
N PHE A 173 7.33 -5.75 -21.71
CA PHE A 173 5.93 -6.15 -21.52
C PHE A 173 5.39 -7.03 -22.66
N THR A 174 6.24 -7.93 -23.17
CA THR A 174 5.91 -8.86 -24.26
C THR A 174 5.90 -10.32 -23.78
N GLY A 175 5.50 -11.24 -24.67
CA GLY A 175 5.37 -12.67 -24.37
C GLY A 175 4.10 -12.99 -23.56
N THR A 176 4.13 -14.12 -22.87
CA THR A 176 3.01 -14.55 -22.01
C THR A 176 2.83 -13.57 -20.85
N LYS A 177 1.57 -13.23 -20.53
CA LYS A 177 1.21 -12.35 -19.42
C LYS A 177 0.44 -13.14 -18.36
N TRP A 178 0.88 -13.02 -17.11
CA TRP A 178 0.16 -13.51 -15.94
C TRP A 178 -0.28 -12.34 -15.05
N THR A 179 -1.47 -12.43 -14.47
CA THR A 179 -2.07 -11.35 -13.67
C THR A 179 -2.35 -11.82 -12.26
N TYR A 180 -1.90 -11.06 -11.27
CA TYR A 180 -2.07 -11.33 -9.85
C TYR A 180 -2.78 -10.16 -9.17
N THR A 181 -3.83 -10.47 -8.40
CA THR A 181 -4.65 -9.49 -7.66
C THR A 181 -4.73 -9.79 -6.16
N SER A 182 -3.99 -10.81 -5.72
CA SER A 182 -3.86 -11.26 -4.34
C SER A 182 -2.49 -11.90 -4.15
N ASP A 183 -2.12 -12.14 -2.90
CA ASP A 183 -0.93 -12.89 -2.56
C ASP A 183 -0.93 -14.27 -3.25
N SER A 184 0.26 -14.70 -3.70
CA SER A 184 0.49 -16.02 -4.24
C SER A 184 1.73 -16.61 -3.57
N PRO A 185 1.56 -17.58 -2.66
CA PRO A 185 2.67 -18.22 -1.96
C PRO A 185 3.48 -19.12 -2.88
N LEU A 186 2.94 -19.53 -4.03
CA LEU A 186 3.64 -20.31 -5.02
C LEU A 186 3.15 -19.92 -6.41
N ILE A 187 4.06 -19.45 -7.25
CA ILE A 187 3.76 -19.18 -8.64
C ILE A 187 3.54 -20.50 -9.39
N SER A 188 2.57 -20.51 -10.30
CA SER A 188 2.29 -21.66 -11.15
C SER A 188 3.52 -22.04 -11.98
N SER A 189 3.68 -23.33 -12.28
CA SER A 189 4.90 -23.85 -12.92
C SER A 189 5.22 -23.24 -14.28
N ASP A 190 4.23 -22.72 -15.00
CA ASP A 190 4.38 -22.02 -16.27
C ASP A 190 4.88 -20.58 -16.14
N ALA A 191 4.64 -19.93 -14.99
CA ALA A 191 5.02 -18.55 -14.70
C ALA A 191 6.23 -18.43 -13.75
N ASN A 192 6.50 -19.48 -12.97
CA ASN A 192 7.55 -19.49 -11.96
C ASN A 192 8.90 -19.30 -12.62
N ASN A 193 9.71 -18.37 -12.12
CA ASN A 193 11.01 -18.06 -12.73
C ASN A 193 10.91 -17.70 -14.22
N GLN A 194 9.87 -16.98 -14.63
CA GLN A 194 9.70 -16.51 -16.01
C GLN A 194 9.52 -14.98 -16.11
N MET A 195 9.60 -14.25 -14.99
CA MET A 195 9.36 -12.81 -15.00
C MET A 195 10.56 -12.04 -15.55
N SER A 196 10.36 -11.30 -16.65
CA SER A 196 11.35 -10.39 -17.24
C SER A 196 10.90 -8.92 -17.27
N SER A 197 9.60 -8.64 -17.17
CA SER A 197 9.08 -7.28 -16.98
C SER A 197 7.75 -7.30 -16.21
N VAL A 198 7.40 -6.18 -15.57
CA VAL A 198 6.20 -6.11 -14.72
C VAL A 198 5.51 -4.74 -14.80
N LYS A 199 4.17 -4.75 -14.82
CA LYS A 199 3.34 -3.55 -14.60
C LYS A 199 2.55 -3.72 -13.32
N ILE A 200 2.52 -2.68 -12.51
CA ILE A 200 1.86 -2.66 -11.20
C ILE A 200 0.90 -1.48 -11.16
N TYR A 201 -0.35 -1.76 -10.84
CA TYR A 201 -1.44 -0.81 -10.75
C TYR A 201 -1.96 -0.76 -9.31
N ASN A 202 -2.24 0.43 -8.80
CA ASN A 202 -2.92 0.63 -7.51
C ASN A 202 -4.45 0.52 -7.59
N SER A 203 -4.92 -0.08 -8.68
CA SER A 203 -6.30 -0.43 -8.91
C SER A 203 -6.35 -1.80 -9.56
N THR A 204 -7.39 -2.56 -9.24
CA THR A 204 -7.78 -3.69 -10.06
C THR A 204 -8.46 -3.14 -11.30
N PRO A 205 -7.97 -3.40 -12.53
CA PRO A 205 -8.73 -3.07 -13.72
C PRO A 205 -10.10 -3.72 -13.59
N THR A 206 -11.14 -2.90 -13.46
CA THR A 206 -12.50 -3.41 -13.59
C THR A 206 -12.61 -3.95 -15.00
N THR A 207 -13.06 -5.20 -15.13
CA THR A 207 -13.36 -5.76 -16.44
C THR A 207 -14.32 -4.78 -17.12
N ILE A 208 -13.93 -4.22 -18.27
CA ILE A 208 -14.83 -3.40 -19.08
C ILE A 208 -16.05 -4.28 -19.37
N GLY A 209 -17.17 -4.00 -18.70
CA GLY A 209 -18.36 -4.86 -18.71
C GLY A 209 -19.03 -5.09 -17.35
N ASP A 210 -18.44 -4.69 -16.22
CA ASP A 210 -19.18 -4.66 -14.96
C ASP A 210 -20.12 -3.44 -14.89
N TRP A 211 -21.31 -3.61 -15.46
CA TRP A 211 -22.37 -2.60 -15.49
C TRP A 211 -23.16 -2.52 -14.16
N SER A 212 -22.85 -3.37 -13.17
CA SER A 212 -23.63 -3.45 -11.92
C SER A 212 -23.57 -2.18 -11.07
N ASN A 213 -22.53 -1.36 -11.26
CA ASN A 213 -22.33 -0.08 -10.57
C ASN A 213 -22.50 1.14 -11.49
N PHE A 214 -22.99 0.97 -12.72
CA PHE A 214 -23.35 2.11 -13.56
C PHE A 214 -24.65 2.72 -13.04
N GLN A 215 -24.52 3.70 -12.14
CA GLN A 215 -25.59 4.66 -11.91
C GLN A 215 -25.69 5.50 -13.19
N THR A 216 -26.81 5.43 -13.91
CA THR A 216 -27.06 6.40 -14.98
C THR A 216 -26.89 7.78 -14.36
N PRO A 217 -25.96 8.63 -14.85
CA PRO A 217 -25.92 9.99 -14.36
C PRO A 217 -27.32 10.56 -14.58
N THR A 218 -27.96 11.05 -13.51
CA THR A 218 -29.16 11.85 -13.68
C THR A 218 -28.71 13.14 -14.33
N VAL A 219 -28.71 13.17 -15.66
CA VAL A 219 -28.48 14.40 -16.42
C VAL A 219 -29.79 15.18 -16.32
N VAL A 220 -29.88 16.03 -15.31
CA VAL A 220 -30.93 17.05 -15.26
C VAL A 220 -30.52 18.13 -16.25
N PHE A 221 -31.07 18.11 -17.46
CA PHE A 221 -31.10 19.31 -18.26
C PHE A 221 -32.04 20.28 -17.54
N GLN A 222 -31.48 21.26 -16.84
CA GLN A 222 -32.27 22.44 -16.47
C GLN A 222 -32.46 23.25 -17.74
N ASP A 223 -33.57 23.02 -18.42
CA ASP A 223 -34.04 23.96 -19.43
C ASP A 223 -34.49 25.24 -18.71
N GLN A 224 -33.58 26.21 -18.63
CA GLN A 224 -33.87 27.55 -18.11
C GLN A 224 -34.56 28.42 -19.17
N ALA A 225 -34.94 27.87 -20.31
CA ALA A 225 -35.57 28.64 -21.36
C ALA A 225 -37.06 28.85 -21.02
N GLN A 226 -37.39 30.06 -20.54
CA GLN A 226 -38.77 30.52 -20.49
C GLN A 226 -39.27 30.83 -21.91
N GLY A 227 -39.57 29.78 -22.68
CA GLY A 227 -40.17 29.88 -24.01
C GLY A 227 -41.67 29.65 -23.96
N LEU A 228 -42.46 30.67 -24.26
CA LEU A 228 -43.86 30.48 -24.66
C LEU A 228 -43.92 29.73 -26.00
N GLU A 229 -45.00 28.98 -26.25
CA GLU A 229 -45.27 28.32 -27.53
C GLU A 229 -45.04 29.32 -28.69
N GLY A 230 -44.19 28.94 -29.64
CA GLY A 230 -43.83 29.78 -30.81
C GLY A 230 -42.54 30.59 -30.69
N SER A 231 -41.74 30.44 -29.63
CA SER A 231 -40.42 31.10 -29.53
C SER A 231 -39.32 30.42 -30.37
N SER A 232 -38.33 31.21 -30.82
CA SER A 232 -37.25 30.77 -31.73
C SER A 232 -36.36 29.65 -31.19
N ILE A 233 -36.29 29.51 -29.87
CA ILE A 233 -35.58 28.44 -29.16
C ILE A 233 -36.27 27.07 -29.31
N PHE A 234 -37.61 27.05 -29.41
CA PHE A 234 -38.38 25.82 -29.58
C PHE A 234 -38.23 25.27 -31.01
N GLN A 235 -38.14 26.16 -31.99
CA GLN A 235 -37.93 25.81 -33.40
C GLN A 235 -36.51 25.25 -33.68
N ALA A 236 -35.52 25.66 -32.88
CA ALA A 236 -34.13 25.20 -33.01
C ALA A 236 -33.89 23.82 -32.37
N ALA A 237 -34.65 23.47 -31.33
CA ALA A 237 -34.54 22.19 -30.63
C ALA A 237 -35.27 21.03 -31.35
N ILE A 238 -36.33 21.33 -32.11
CA ILE A 238 -37.06 20.32 -32.89
C ILE A 238 -37.29 20.84 -34.32
N PRO A 239 -36.33 20.63 -35.25
CA PRO A 239 -36.57 20.95 -36.64
C PRO A 239 -37.60 19.97 -37.24
N ASN A 240 -38.80 20.47 -37.55
CA ASN A 240 -39.92 19.78 -38.23
C ASN A 240 -40.80 18.84 -37.39
N VAL A 241 -41.46 19.37 -36.35
CA VAL A 241 -42.59 18.70 -35.68
C VAL A 241 -43.64 18.16 -36.67
N GLU A 242 -43.89 18.87 -37.77
CA GLU A 242 -44.88 18.46 -38.79
C GLU A 242 -44.58 17.11 -39.48
N LYS A 243 -43.31 16.66 -39.49
CA LYS A 243 -42.93 15.36 -40.08
C LYS A 243 -42.99 14.20 -39.09
N MET A 244 -43.23 14.44 -37.81
CA MET A 244 -43.25 13.40 -36.77
C MET A 244 -44.67 12.90 -36.44
N MET A 245 -45.71 13.49 -37.04
CA MET A 245 -47.12 13.13 -36.81
C MET A 245 -47.84 12.57 -38.05
N GLN A 246 -47.10 12.05 -39.04
CA GLN A 246 -47.62 11.23 -40.15
C GLN A 246 -47.04 9.82 -40.05
#